data_AF-A0A811S6A0-F1
#
_entry.id   AF-A0A811S6A0-F1
#
_cell.length_a   1.000
_cell.length_b   1.000
_cell.length_c   1.000
_cell.angle_alpha   90.00
_cell.angle_beta   90.00
_cell.angle_gamma   90.00
#
_symmetry.space_group_name_H-M   'P 1'
#
loop_
_entity.id
_entity.type
_entity.pdbx_description
1 polymer ?
#
loop_
_entity_poly.entity_id
_entity_poly.type
_entity_poly.pdbx_seq_one_letter_code
_entity_poly.pdbx_strand_id
1 'polypeptide(L)'
;MPLAKKLALADETIQEMGLTSALNTRIGGRETKGISGGQRKRLSICLEILTRPRLLFLDEPSSGLDSDASFHVMNRIANLAVRDGMIIIAVVHQPCSEVFELFHGLCLLASGQTIYFGPAADAAEFFTSNGYPCPPMRNPSDHFLRTINRDFESENEERSVFKPSAADEAITILMNAYKSSNILENAKKEMHDINEMGGLMVRRNQASFLTKVFVLTERSFVNMYRDVGYYWLRLGIYISMSLCLGSIYYNFGYGYDSIRSRSSMLMFTGGLLTLMAIGGFPSFVEEMKVSPFYF
;
A
#
# COMPACT_ATOMS: atom_id res chain seq x y z
N MET A 1 15.76 -20.29 -4.11
CA MET A 1 16.72 -19.35 -3.50
C MET A 1 16.97 -19.76 -2.05
N PRO A 2 18.24 -19.94 -1.62
CA PRO A 2 18.60 -20.28 -0.24
C PRO A 2 18.17 -19.21 0.77
N LEU A 3 17.87 -19.61 2.01
CA LEU A 3 17.41 -18.71 3.07
C LEU A 3 18.41 -17.56 3.35
N ALA A 4 19.70 -17.86 3.44
CA ALA A 4 20.74 -16.86 3.68
C ALA A 4 20.76 -15.75 2.61
N LYS A 5 20.54 -16.11 1.34
CA LYS A 5 20.45 -15.10 0.27
C LYS A 5 19.20 -14.24 0.40
N LYS A 6 18.08 -14.80 0.87
CA LYS A 6 16.83 -14.03 1.07
C LYS A 6 16.98 -13.02 2.20
N LEU A 7 17.65 -13.41 3.29
CA LEU A 7 17.93 -12.52 4.41
C LEU A 7 18.87 -11.39 4.00
N ALA A 8 19.98 -11.72 3.32
CA ALA A 8 20.90 -10.71 2.81
C ALA A 8 20.21 -9.69 1.86
N LEU A 9 19.31 -10.17 0.99
CA LEU A 9 18.53 -9.29 0.12
C LEU A 9 17.59 -8.37 0.93
N ALA A 10 16.94 -8.91 1.96
CA ALA A 10 16.07 -8.12 2.83
C ALA A 10 16.87 -7.04 3.58
N ASP A 11 18.03 -7.39 4.11
CA ASP A 11 18.91 -6.44 4.81
C ASP A 11 19.40 -5.33 3.87
N GLU A 12 19.79 -5.68 2.63
CA GLU A 12 20.16 -4.72 1.59
C GLU A 12 19.01 -3.76 1.28
N THR A 13 17.79 -4.26 1.04
CA THR A 13 16.62 -3.42 0.75
C THR A 13 16.24 -2.50 1.92
N ILE A 14 16.39 -2.97 3.16
CA ILE A 14 16.14 -2.16 4.37
C ILE A 14 17.17 -1.02 4.48
N GLN A 15 18.44 -1.30 4.16
CA GLN A 15 19.49 -0.29 4.12
C GLN A 15 19.26 0.74 3.03
N GLU A 16 18.93 0.30 1.81
CA GLU A 16 18.64 1.18 0.67
C GLU A 16 17.53 2.18 1.00
N MET A 17 16.48 1.74 1.69
CA MET A 17 15.32 2.57 2.05
C MET A 17 15.51 3.36 3.36
N GLY A 18 16.70 3.33 3.96
CA GLY A 18 17.04 4.11 5.15
C GLY A 18 16.25 3.70 6.40
N LEU A 19 15.98 2.41 6.55
CA LEU A 19 15.22 1.82 7.66
C LEU A 19 16.12 1.12 8.70
N THR A 20 17.43 1.34 8.64
CA THR A 20 18.41 0.74 9.56
C THR A 20 18.14 1.05 11.03
N SER A 21 17.70 2.28 11.34
CA SER A 21 17.34 2.68 12.71
C SER A 21 16.11 1.94 13.27
N ALA A 22 15.33 1.28 12.40
CA ALA A 22 14.09 0.58 12.77
C ALA A 22 14.19 -0.96 12.66
N LEU A 23 15.35 -1.53 12.35
CA LEU A 23 15.56 -2.96 12.06
C LEU A 23 14.96 -3.92 13.10
N ASN A 24 15.10 -3.60 14.39
CA ASN A 24 14.63 -4.44 15.49
C ASN A 24 13.46 -3.80 16.26
N THR A 25 12.83 -2.78 15.68
CA THR A 25 11.73 -2.05 16.29
C THR A 25 10.41 -2.67 15.87
N ARG A 26 9.47 -2.85 16.81
CA ARG A 26 8.12 -3.32 16.48
C ARG A 26 7.43 -2.27 15.60
N ILE A 27 6.79 -2.73 14.51
CA ILE A 27 6.02 -1.87 13.60
C ILE A 27 4.95 -1.08 14.37
N GLY A 28 4.36 -1.69 15.40
CA GLY A 28 3.28 -1.09 16.19
C GLY A 28 1.93 -1.21 15.49
N GLY A 29 0.89 -0.89 16.25
CA GLY A 29 -0.51 -0.95 15.81
C GLY A 29 -1.28 0.30 16.24
N ARG A 30 -2.61 0.22 16.25
CA ARG A 30 -3.46 1.33 16.69
C ARG A 30 -3.28 1.64 18.18
N GLU A 31 -3.01 0.61 18.97
CA GLU A 31 -2.88 0.72 20.44
C GLU A 31 -1.43 0.71 20.94
N THR A 32 -0.50 0.19 20.14
CA THR A 32 0.92 0.11 20.50
C THR A 32 1.77 1.00 19.62
N LYS A 33 2.48 1.95 20.23
CA LYS A 33 3.42 2.83 19.53
C LYS A 33 4.55 1.99 18.92
N GLY A 34 4.85 2.24 17.65
CA GLY A 34 5.93 1.58 16.92
C GLY A 34 6.68 2.53 16.01
N ILE A 35 6.93 2.12 14.78
CA ILE A 35 7.65 2.93 13.79
C ILE A 35 6.83 4.16 13.36
N SER A 36 7.49 5.20 12.88
CA SER A 36 6.80 6.41 12.40
C SER A 36 5.96 6.12 11.15
N GLY A 37 4.98 6.98 10.84
CA GLY A 37 4.16 6.84 9.63
C GLY A 37 4.99 6.79 8.34
N GLY A 38 6.00 7.66 8.24
CA GLY A 38 6.94 7.66 7.12
C GLY A 38 7.80 6.40 7.04
N GLN A 39 8.26 5.86 8.17
CA GLN A 39 8.97 4.57 8.20
C GLN A 39 8.05 3.42 7.77
N ARG A 40 6.77 3.44 8.17
CA ARG A 40 5.77 2.44 7.76
C ARG A 40 5.49 2.48 6.26
N LYS A 41 5.40 3.66 5.66
CA LYS A 41 5.23 3.82 4.20
C LYS A 41 6.45 3.27 3.45
N ARG A 42 7.67 3.63 3.88
CA ARG A 42 8.92 3.10 3.32
C ARG A 42 9.01 1.58 3.43
N LEU A 43 8.61 1.01 4.58
CA LEU A 43 8.56 -0.44 4.78
C LEU A 43 7.57 -1.12 3.84
N SER A 44 6.41 -0.51 3.59
CA SER A 44 5.45 -1.02 2.60
C SER A 44 6.06 -1.10 1.20
N ILE A 45 6.81 -0.07 0.81
CA ILE A 45 7.50 -0.02 -0.49
C ILE A 45 8.62 -1.07 -0.53
N CYS A 46 9.40 -1.24 0.56
CA CYS A 46 10.42 -2.30 0.66
C CYS A 46 9.84 -3.68 0.39
N LEU A 47 8.66 -4.00 0.94
CA LEU A 47 8.04 -5.32 0.79
C LEU A 47 7.73 -5.64 -0.68
N GLU A 48 7.27 -4.65 -1.45
CA GLU A 48 6.98 -4.82 -2.88
C GLU A 48 8.28 -4.94 -3.70
N ILE A 49 9.25 -4.07 -3.41
CA ILE A 49 10.57 -4.04 -4.05
C ILE A 49 11.36 -5.33 -3.81
N LEU A 50 11.21 -5.97 -2.64
CA LEU A 50 11.92 -7.20 -2.29
C LEU A 50 11.69 -8.33 -3.31
N THR A 51 10.55 -8.30 -4.01
CA THR A 51 10.23 -9.26 -5.06
C THR A 51 10.91 -8.98 -6.40
N ARG A 52 11.66 -7.88 -6.53
CA ARG A 52 12.28 -7.33 -7.75
C ARG A 52 11.34 -7.41 -8.96
N PRO A 53 10.18 -6.74 -8.91
CA PRO A 53 9.22 -6.79 -10.00
C PRO A 53 9.75 -6.00 -11.21
N ARG A 54 9.45 -6.46 -12.43
CA ARG A 54 9.75 -5.68 -13.65
C ARG A 54 8.85 -4.45 -13.82
N LEU A 55 7.68 -4.47 -13.19
CA LEU A 55 6.70 -3.39 -13.23
C LEU A 55 6.19 -3.16 -11.80
N LEU A 56 6.37 -1.94 -11.30
CA LEU A 56 5.99 -1.54 -9.95
C LEU A 56 5.00 -0.37 -10.04
N PHE A 57 3.84 -0.54 -9.41
CA PHE A 57 2.85 0.53 -9.24
C PHE A 57 2.96 1.09 -7.83
N LEU A 58 3.04 2.41 -7.71
CA LEU A 58 3.14 3.11 -6.44
C LEU A 58 2.02 4.15 -6.33
N ASP A 59 1.19 4.00 -5.31
CA ASP A 59 0.16 4.97 -4.99
C ASP A 59 0.65 5.92 -3.87
N GLU A 60 0.82 7.19 -4.23
CA GLU A 60 1.34 8.27 -3.40
C GLU A 60 2.54 7.87 -2.50
N PRO A 61 3.68 7.48 -3.08
CA PRO A 61 4.83 6.99 -2.31
C PRO A 61 5.45 8.03 -1.37
N SER A 62 5.28 9.32 -1.67
CA SER A 62 5.76 10.46 -0.87
C SER A 62 4.77 10.95 0.20
N SER A 63 3.55 10.39 0.27
CA SER A 63 2.53 10.87 1.19
C SER A 63 2.92 10.64 2.66
N GLY A 64 2.80 11.69 3.47
CA GLY A 64 3.17 11.67 4.90
C GLY A 64 4.67 11.70 5.18
N LEU A 65 5.50 11.98 4.17
CA LEU A 65 6.92 12.27 4.31
C LEU A 65 7.18 13.77 4.20
N ASP A 66 8.23 14.25 4.85
CA ASP A 66 8.80 15.56 4.61
C ASP A 66 9.52 15.61 3.25
N SER A 67 9.82 16.82 2.75
CA SER A 67 10.39 17.01 1.42
C SER A 67 11.73 16.29 1.22
N ASP A 68 12.60 16.34 2.23
CA ASP A 68 13.93 15.69 2.19
C ASP A 68 13.80 14.16 2.15
N ALA A 69 13.01 13.59 3.06
CA ALA A 69 12.75 12.14 3.06
C ALA A 69 12.05 11.68 1.77
N SER A 70 11.13 12.48 1.23
CA SER A 70 10.44 12.19 -0.04
C SER A 70 11.42 12.11 -1.20
N PHE A 71 12.34 13.08 -1.32
CA PHE A 71 13.37 13.07 -2.34
C PHE A 71 14.27 11.84 -2.21
N HIS A 72 14.76 11.54 -1.01
CA HIS A 72 15.61 10.37 -0.78
C HIS A 72 14.91 9.06 -1.15
N VAL A 73 13.64 8.89 -0.79
CA VAL A 73 12.86 7.70 -1.15
C VAL A 73 12.68 7.59 -2.66
N MET A 74 12.23 8.66 -3.32
CA MET A 74 11.99 8.65 -4.77
C MET A 74 13.28 8.45 -5.55
N ASN A 75 14.37 9.09 -5.14
CA ASN A 75 15.68 8.91 -5.75
C ASN A 75 16.18 7.46 -5.61
N ARG A 76 16.00 6.83 -4.44
CA ARG A 76 16.34 5.40 -4.26
C ARG A 76 15.53 4.50 -5.18
N ILE A 77 14.23 4.73 -5.26
CA ILE A 77 13.33 3.98 -6.13
C ILE A 77 13.72 4.15 -7.60
N ALA A 78 14.05 5.37 -8.04
CA ALA A 78 14.52 5.67 -9.40
C ALA A 78 15.86 4.98 -9.71
N ASN A 79 16.84 5.06 -8.81
CA ASN A 79 18.13 4.38 -8.98
C ASN A 79 17.97 2.87 -9.07
N LEU A 80 17.07 2.30 -8.27
CA LEU A 80 16.77 0.88 -8.30
C LEU A 80 16.11 0.48 -9.63
N ALA A 81 15.24 1.33 -10.17
CA ALA A 81 14.62 1.14 -11.48
C ALA A 81 15.68 1.01 -12.58
N VAL A 82 16.68 1.91 -12.57
CA VAL A 82 17.78 1.90 -13.53
C VAL A 82 18.67 0.67 -13.36
N ARG A 83 19.02 0.32 -12.11
CA ARG A 83 19.90 -0.82 -11.81
C ARG A 83 19.29 -2.16 -12.21
N ASP A 84 18.02 -2.36 -11.88
CA ASP A 84 17.35 -3.66 -12.00
C ASP A 84 16.48 -3.75 -13.29
N GLY A 85 16.44 -2.68 -14.09
CA GLY A 85 15.64 -2.60 -15.32
C GLY A 85 14.14 -2.65 -15.06
N MET A 86 13.67 -1.98 -14.01
CA MET A 86 12.26 -1.96 -13.61
C MET A 86 11.54 -0.75 -14.19
N ILE A 87 10.27 -0.93 -14.55
CA ILE A 87 9.35 0.14 -14.91
C ILE A 87 8.59 0.53 -13.65
N ILE A 88 8.55 1.83 -13.36
CA ILE A 88 7.86 2.35 -12.17
C ILE A 88 6.79 3.33 -12.62
N ILE A 89 5.56 3.10 -12.19
CA ILE A 89 4.42 3.98 -12.41
C ILE A 89 3.97 4.46 -11.04
N ALA A 90 4.11 5.75 -10.79
CA ALA A 90 3.76 6.35 -9.53
C ALA A 90 2.71 7.46 -9.70
N VAL A 91 1.70 7.45 -8.84
CA VAL A 91 0.79 8.60 -8.66
C VAL A 91 1.37 9.48 -7.56
N VAL A 92 1.64 10.75 -7.85
CA VAL A 92 2.27 11.68 -6.90
C VAL A 92 1.45 12.96 -6.78
N HIS A 93 0.92 13.20 -5.59
CA HIS A 93 0.19 14.42 -5.27
C HIS A 93 1.19 15.52 -4.88
N GLN A 94 1.39 16.51 -5.77
CA GLN A 94 2.26 17.68 -5.55
C GLN A 94 3.75 17.36 -5.23
N PRO A 95 4.53 16.87 -6.22
CA PRO A 95 5.95 16.64 -6.02
C PRO A 95 6.72 17.96 -5.84
N CYS A 96 7.70 17.98 -4.92
CA CYS A 96 8.69 19.05 -4.89
C CYS A 96 9.53 19.06 -6.17
N SER A 97 10.19 20.18 -6.47
CA SER A 97 10.95 20.34 -7.71
C SER A 97 12.03 19.26 -7.89
N GLU A 98 12.75 18.92 -6.82
CA GLU A 98 13.78 17.87 -6.86
C GLU A 98 13.21 16.49 -7.19
N VAL A 99 12.00 16.17 -6.71
CA VAL A 99 11.32 14.91 -7.06
C VAL A 99 10.80 14.94 -8.49
N PHE A 100 10.31 16.09 -8.95
CA PHE A 100 9.83 16.25 -10.32
C PHE A 100 10.93 16.04 -11.37
N GLU A 101 12.16 16.47 -11.07
CA GLU A 101 13.34 16.26 -11.92
C GLU A 101 13.72 14.78 -12.08
N LEU A 102 13.29 13.90 -11.18
CA LEU A 102 13.54 12.46 -11.28
C LEU A 102 12.61 11.75 -12.29
N PHE A 103 11.57 12.44 -12.79
CA PHE A 103 10.58 11.82 -13.67
C PHE A 103 11.05 11.78 -15.12
N HIS A 104 11.12 10.57 -15.68
CA HIS A 104 11.40 10.38 -17.11
C HIS A 104 10.19 10.73 -17.98
N GLY A 105 8.99 10.35 -17.54
CA GLY A 105 7.73 10.60 -18.22
C GLY A 105 6.69 11.17 -17.26
N LEU A 106 5.77 11.96 -17.81
CA LEU A 106 4.70 12.63 -17.09
C LEU A 106 3.36 12.29 -17.76
N CYS A 107 2.40 11.85 -16.94
CA CYS A 107 1.01 11.68 -17.32
C CYS A 107 0.17 12.63 -16.47
N LEU A 108 -0.45 13.63 -17.10
CA LEU A 108 -1.38 14.55 -16.45
C LEU A 108 -2.80 14.20 -16.83
N LEU A 109 -3.62 14.00 -15.79
CA LEU A 109 -5.04 13.70 -15.91
C LEU A 109 -5.85 14.80 -15.22
N ALA A 110 -6.97 15.21 -15.83
CA ALA A 110 -8.00 15.98 -15.13
C ALA A 110 -9.39 15.50 -15.54
N SER A 111 -10.30 15.36 -14.59
CA SER A 111 -11.69 14.92 -14.85
C SER A 111 -11.79 13.64 -15.69
N GLY A 112 -10.87 12.69 -15.51
CA GLY A 112 -10.82 11.43 -16.27
C GLY A 112 -10.27 11.55 -17.71
N GLN A 113 -9.77 12.72 -18.11
CA GLN A 113 -9.19 12.97 -19.43
C GLN A 113 -7.68 13.21 -19.35
N THR A 114 -6.95 12.71 -20.35
CA THR A 114 -5.51 12.95 -20.48
C THR A 114 -5.25 14.33 -21.08
N ILE A 115 -4.56 15.16 -20.30
CA ILE A 115 -4.14 16.50 -20.71
C ILE A 115 -2.77 16.43 -21.37
N TYR A 116 -1.88 15.59 -20.84
CA TYR A 116 -0.52 15.43 -21.34
C TYR A 116 -0.03 14.02 -21.02
N PHE A 117 0.63 13.38 -21.98
CA PHE A 117 1.39 12.14 -21.76
C PHE A 117 2.63 12.15 -22.64
N GLY A 118 3.80 12.21 -22.01
CA GLY A 118 5.07 12.35 -22.72
C GLY A 118 6.26 12.56 -21.76
N PRO A 119 7.45 12.92 -22.27
CA PRO A 119 8.62 13.21 -21.45
C PRO A 119 8.37 14.36 -20.47
N ALA A 120 8.81 14.23 -19.21
CA ALA A 120 8.54 15.28 -18.21
C ALA A 120 9.22 16.63 -18.55
N ALA A 121 10.35 16.59 -19.25
CA ALA A 121 11.10 17.77 -19.70
C ALA A 121 10.30 18.63 -20.69
N ASP A 122 9.57 18.00 -21.60
CA ASP A 122 8.84 18.70 -22.68
C ASP A 122 7.51 19.29 -22.20
N ALA A 123 7.04 18.89 -21.02
CA ALA A 123 5.77 19.35 -20.46
C ALA A 123 5.75 20.89 -20.27
N ALA A 124 6.85 21.49 -19.82
CA ALA A 124 6.92 22.93 -19.61
C ALA A 124 6.80 23.72 -20.91
N GLU A 125 7.41 23.23 -21.99
CA GLU A 125 7.31 23.82 -23.33
C GLU A 125 5.88 23.66 -23.87
N PHE A 126 5.28 22.49 -23.73
CA PHE A 126 3.90 22.23 -24.14
C PHE A 126 2.89 23.21 -23.48
N PHE A 127 2.99 23.44 -22.17
CA PHE A 127 2.13 24.41 -21.49
C PHE A 127 2.38 25.85 -21.97
N THR A 128 3.63 26.20 -22.24
CA THR A 128 4.02 27.53 -22.74
C THR A 128 3.45 27.80 -24.15
N SER A 129 3.56 26.83 -25.08
CA SER A 129 3.03 26.95 -26.43
C SER A 129 1.51 27.08 -26.49
N ASN A 130 0.81 26.59 -25.46
CA ASN A 130 -0.65 26.63 -25.36
C ASN A 130 -1.18 27.78 -24.48
N GLY A 131 -0.35 28.78 -24.19
CA GLY A 131 -0.77 30.02 -23.52
C GLY A 131 -0.72 29.98 -21.99
N TYR A 132 -0.13 28.95 -21.39
CA TYR A 132 0.01 28.79 -19.93
C TYR A 132 1.48 28.70 -19.49
N PRO A 133 2.32 29.72 -19.75
CA PRO A 133 3.73 29.70 -19.37
C PRO A 133 3.90 29.57 -17.85
N CYS A 134 4.89 28.78 -17.43
CA CYS A 134 5.23 28.68 -16.01
C CYS A 134 5.87 29.99 -15.53
N PRO A 135 5.38 30.61 -14.44
CA PRO A 135 6.00 31.79 -13.85
C PRO A 135 7.45 31.53 -13.41
N PRO A 136 8.32 32.56 -13.43
CA PRO A 136 9.69 32.43 -12.93
C PRO A 136 9.68 32.07 -11.44
N MET A 137 10.64 31.22 -11.02
CA MET A 137 10.78 30.72 -9.65
C MET A 137 9.58 29.92 -9.10
N ARG A 138 8.70 29.43 -9.98
CA ARG A 138 7.62 28.52 -9.60
C ARG A 138 7.98 27.08 -9.97
N ASN A 139 7.60 26.14 -9.12
CA ASN A 139 7.70 24.72 -9.42
C ASN A 139 6.75 24.36 -10.60
N PRO A 140 7.25 23.80 -11.71
CA PRO A 140 6.42 23.43 -12.86
C PRO A 140 5.28 22.49 -12.50
N SER A 141 5.51 21.52 -11.60
CA SER A 141 4.47 20.56 -11.20
C SER A 141 3.27 21.22 -10.52
N ASP A 142 3.52 22.18 -9.61
CA ASP A 142 2.48 22.96 -8.94
C ASP A 142 1.76 23.89 -9.93
N HIS A 143 2.48 24.46 -10.89
CA HIS A 143 1.84 25.24 -11.97
C HIS A 143 0.87 24.38 -12.78
N PHE A 144 1.31 23.23 -13.29
CA PHE A 144 0.46 22.34 -14.09
C PHE A 144 -0.79 21.91 -13.34
N LEU A 145 -0.64 21.49 -12.07
CA LEU A 145 -1.77 21.06 -11.25
C LEU A 145 -2.75 22.21 -11.00
N ARG A 146 -2.27 23.43 -10.74
CA ARG A 146 -3.16 24.58 -10.55
C ARG A 146 -3.92 24.98 -11.81
N THR A 147 -3.28 24.91 -12.97
CA THR A 147 -3.94 25.21 -14.25
C THR A 147 -5.11 24.28 -14.53
N ILE A 148 -5.06 23.03 -14.03
CA ILE A 148 -6.05 21.99 -14.33
C ILE A 148 -6.98 21.67 -13.14
N ASN A 149 -6.85 22.38 -12.02
CA ASN A 149 -7.65 22.16 -10.81
C ASN A 149 -8.97 22.95 -10.86
N ARG A 150 -10.10 22.25 -10.69
CA ARG A 150 -11.46 22.80 -10.76
C ARG A 150 -12.06 23.09 -9.38
N ASP A 151 -11.47 22.53 -8.32
CA ASP A 151 -12.13 22.35 -7.01
C ASP A 151 -12.27 23.65 -6.21
N PHE A 152 -11.37 24.61 -6.42
CA PHE A 152 -11.33 25.86 -5.65
C PHE A 152 -11.90 27.07 -6.38
N GLU A 153 -12.40 26.92 -7.61
CA GLU A 153 -13.06 28.02 -8.33
C GLU A 153 -14.55 28.17 -7.98
N SER A 154 -15.13 27.18 -7.32
CA SER A 154 -16.56 27.13 -6.94
C SER A 154 -16.90 27.84 -5.62
N GLU A 155 -15.90 28.24 -4.81
CA GLU A 155 -16.12 28.91 -3.51
C GLU A 155 -16.18 30.45 -3.60
N ASN A 156 -15.87 31.05 -4.75
CA ASN A 156 -16.14 32.47 -4.98
C ASN A 156 -17.59 32.64 -5.43
N GLU A 157 -18.47 32.82 -4.43
CA GLU A 157 -19.86 33.25 -4.59
C GLU A 157 -19.97 34.42 -5.59
N GLU A 158 -20.98 34.35 -6.46
CA GLU A 158 -21.36 35.31 -7.53
C GLU A 158 -20.78 35.13 -8.95
N ARG A 159 -20.76 33.91 -9.50
CA ARG A 159 -20.72 33.75 -10.98
C ARG A 159 -21.92 32.99 -11.54
N SER A 160 -22.56 33.66 -12.48
CA SER A 160 -23.68 33.22 -13.30
C SER A 160 -23.49 31.83 -13.88
N VAL A 161 -24.61 31.10 -13.98
CA VAL A 161 -24.83 29.71 -14.40
C VAL A 161 -24.31 29.34 -15.82
N PHE A 162 -23.50 30.19 -16.47
CA PHE A 162 -23.17 30.06 -17.90
C PHE A 162 -21.73 30.39 -18.32
N LYS A 163 -20.79 30.59 -17.39
CA LYS A 163 -19.36 30.73 -17.76
C LYS A 163 -18.58 29.48 -17.36
N PRO A 164 -17.89 28.81 -18.30
CA PRO A 164 -16.95 27.76 -17.92
C PRO A 164 -15.89 28.36 -16.99
N SER A 165 -15.50 27.57 -15.98
CA SER A 165 -14.40 27.91 -15.07
C SER A 165 -13.12 28.16 -15.88
N ALA A 166 -12.21 29.00 -15.38
CA ALA A 166 -10.95 29.26 -16.10
C ALA A 166 -10.11 27.97 -16.24
N ALA A 167 -10.25 27.06 -15.27
CA ALA A 167 -9.72 25.70 -15.36
C ALA A 167 -10.41 24.86 -16.45
N ASP A 168 -11.72 24.99 -16.65
CA ASP A 168 -12.44 24.26 -17.71
C ASP A 168 -12.00 24.68 -19.11
N GLU A 169 -11.82 25.99 -19.30
CA GLU A 169 -11.25 26.53 -20.54
C GLU A 169 -9.82 26.02 -20.75
N ALA A 170 -8.97 26.04 -19.72
CA ALA A 170 -7.61 25.52 -19.81
C ALA A 170 -7.56 24.03 -20.13
N ILE A 171 -8.38 23.21 -19.46
CA ILE A 171 -8.45 21.75 -19.69
C ILE A 171 -8.88 21.47 -21.13
N THR A 172 -9.90 22.17 -21.64
CA THR A 172 -10.39 21.94 -23.01
C THR A 172 -9.36 22.36 -24.06
N ILE A 173 -8.68 23.50 -23.88
CA ILE A 173 -7.61 23.96 -24.76
C ILE A 173 -6.45 22.96 -24.77
N LEU A 174 -5.93 22.59 -23.59
CA LEU A 174 -4.78 21.69 -23.47
C LEU A 174 -5.11 20.28 -23.98
N MET A 175 -6.32 19.77 -23.72
CA MET A 175 -6.77 18.48 -24.26
C MET A 175 -6.80 18.50 -25.79
N ASN A 176 -7.37 19.55 -26.39
CA ASN A 176 -7.45 19.66 -27.85
C ASN A 176 -6.05 19.78 -28.46
N ALA A 177 -5.18 20.59 -27.85
CA ALA A 177 -3.79 20.73 -28.26
C ALA A 177 -3.02 19.41 -28.17
N TYR A 178 -3.20 18.63 -27.09
CA TYR A 178 -2.58 17.32 -26.95
C TYR A 178 -3.08 16.35 -28.02
N LYS A 179 -4.38 16.34 -28.32
CA LYS A 179 -4.97 15.52 -29.38
C LYS A 179 -4.43 15.84 -30.77
N SER A 180 -4.13 17.11 -31.04
CA SER A 180 -3.54 17.54 -32.32
C SER A 180 -2.01 17.60 -32.31
N SER A 181 -1.37 17.23 -31.20
CA SER A 181 0.09 17.30 -31.07
C SER A 181 0.79 16.07 -31.64
N ASN A 182 2.01 16.29 -32.14
CA ASN A 182 2.92 15.21 -32.55
C ASN A 182 3.29 14.29 -31.38
N ILE A 183 3.15 14.75 -30.12
CA ILE A 183 3.46 13.96 -28.91
C ILE A 183 2.53 12.74 -28.84
N LEU A 184 1.23 12.94 -29.05
CA LEU A 184 0.26 11.85 -29.06
C LEU A 184 0.49 10.90 -30.24
N GLU A 185 0.84 11.41 -31.42
CA GLU A 185 1.14 10.58 -32.58
C GLU A 185 2.38 9.70 -32.35
N ASN A 186 3.45 10.27 -31.81
CA ASN A 186 4.66 9.55 -31.45
C ASN A 186 4.38 8.47 -30.40
N ALA A 187 3.65 8.81 -29.33
CA ALA A 187 3.27 7.84 -28.30
C ALA A 187 2.41 6.69 -28.87
N LYS A 188 1.47 6.99 -29.76
CA LYS A 188 0.66 5.97 -30.45
C LYS A 188 1.50 5.06 -31.34
N LYS A 189 2.48 5.64 -32.03
CA LYS A 189 3.40 4.88 -32.89
C LYS A 189 4.26 3.92 -32.07
N GLU A 190 4.86 4.40 -30.98
CA GLU A 190 5.61 3.55 -30.05
C GLU A 190 4.75 2.42 -29.46
N MET A 191 3.51 2.71 -29.07
CA MET A 191 2.57 1.69 -28.59
C MET A 191 2.25 0.65 -29.65
N HIS A 192 2.12 1.05 -30.91
CA HIS A 192 1.91 0.13 -32.03
C HIS A 192 3.12 -0.78 -32.23
N ASP A 193 4.32 -0.21 -32.27
CA ASP A 193 5.57 -0.95 -32.45
C ASP A 193 5.81 -1.96 -31.30
N ILE A 194 5.48 -1.58 -30.05
CA ILE A 194 5.55 -2.47 -28.88
C ILE A 194 4.55 -3.62 -28.97
N ASN A 195 3.32 -3.35 -29.42
CA ASN A 195 2.31 -4.39 -29.59
C ASN A 195 2.70 -5.40 -30.66
N GLU A 196 3.37 -4.97 -31.74
CA GLU A 196 3.89 -5.87 -32.78
C GLU A 196 5.05 -6.74 -32.31
N MET A 197 5.89 -6.26 -31.38
CA MET A 197 7.02 -7.03 -30.84
C MET A 197 6.61 -8.25 -30.00
N GLY A 198 5.35 -8.34 -29.56
CA GLY A 198 4.84 -9.46 -28.78
C GLY A 198 5.28 -9.45 -27.31
N GLY A 199 4.32 -9.58 -26.39
CA GLY A 199 4.58 -9.48 -24.96
C GLY A 199 5.37 -10.67 -24.39
N LEU A 200 6.46 -10.39 -23.67
CA LEU A 200 7.11 -11.37 -22.80
C LEU A 200 6.24 -11.64 -21.57
N MET A 201 5.64 -12.83 -21.48
CA MET A 201 5.01 -13.29 -20.24
C MET A 201 6.06 -13.44 -19.14
N VAL A 202 6.09 -12.50 -18.20
CA VAL A 202 6.94 -12.58 -17.01
C VAL A 202 6.32 -13.60 -16.06
N ARG A 203 6.79 -14.85 -16.12
CA ARG A 203 6.33 -15.90 -15.20
C ARG A 203 6.92 -15.67 -13.81
N ARG A 204 6.10 -15.21 -12.87
CA ARG A 204 6.51 -15.01 -11.46
C ARG A 204 6.72 -16.38 -10.79
N ASN A 205 7.91 -16.61 -10.25
CA ASN A 205 8.19 -17.82 -9.48
C ASN A 205 7.47 -17.73 -8.13
N GLN A 206 6.37 -18.46 -7.97
CA GLN A 206 5.65 -18.54 -6.71
C GLN A 206 6.18 -19.67 -5.83
N ALA A 207 6.17 -19.45 -4.52
CA ALA A 207 6.44 -20.51 -3.55
C ALA A 207 5.38 -21.62 -3.61
N SER A 208 5.77 -22.85 -3.25
CA SER A 208 4.86 -23.97 -3.06
C SER A 208 3.78 -23.67 -2.02
N PHE A 209 2.59 -24.24 -2.20
CA PHE A 209 1.48 -24.13 -1.26
C PHE A 209 1.89 -24.52 0.17
N LEU A 210 2.60 -25.63 0.34
CA LEU A 210 3.05 -26.08 1.66
C LEU A 210 4.01 -25.08 2.32
N THR A 211 4.89 -24.47 1.52
CA THR A 211 5.80 -23.43 2.02
C THR A 211 5.01 -22.19 2.45
N LYS A 212 4.00 -21.77 1.68
CA LYS A 212 3.12 -20.65 2.06
C LYS A 212 2.41 -20.95 3.38
N VAL A 213 1.82 -22.13 3.53
CA VAL A 213 1.13 -22.54 4.77
C VAL A 213 2.09 -22.52 5.95
N PHE A 214 3.26 -23.16 5.84
CA PHE A 214 4.24 -23.20 6.93
C PHE A 214 4.68 -21.79 7.37
N VAL A 215 5.05 -20.93 6.43
CA VAL A 215 5.51 -19.57 6.72
C VAL A 215 4.39 -18.70 7.30
N LEU A 216 3.16 -18.83 6.81
CA LEU A 216 2.01 -18.09 7.36
C LEU A 216 1.66 -18.57 8.77
N THR A 217 1.72 -19.88 9.03
CA THR A 217 1.49 -20.44 10.37
C THR A 217 2.57 -19.99 11.34
N GLU A 218 3.84 -20.02 10.95
CA GLU A 218 4.95 -19.52 11.79
C GLU A 218 4.77 -18.03 12.11
N ARG A 219 4.45 -17.21 11.09
CA ARG A 219 4.18 -15.78 11.28
C ARG A 219 2.99 -15.54 12.21
N SER A 220 1.91 -16.29 12.03
CA SER A 220 0.71 -16.20 12.87
C SER A 220 1.01 -16.58 14.32
N PHE A 221 1.80 -17.64 14.54
CA PHE A 221 2.23 -18.05 15.88
C PHE A 221 3.06 -16.98 16.60
N VAL A 222 4.01 -16.36 15.88
CA VAL A 222 4.81 -15.26 16.42
C VAL A 222 3.94 -14.05 16.76
N ASN A 223 2.94 -13.73 15.92
CA ASN A 223 1.99 -12.65 16.19
C ASN A 223 1.18 -12.94 17.47
N MET A 224 0.62 -14.15 17.55
CA MET A 224 -0.21 -14.60 18.67
C MET A 224 0.56 -14.64 20.00
N TYR A 225 1.83 -15.07 19.99
CA TYR A 225 2.67 -15.06 21.19
C TYR A 225 2.99 -13.63 21.67
N ARG A 226 3.15 -12.69 20.75
CA ARG A 226 3.50 -11.29 21.05
C ARG A 226 2.32 -10.44 21.49
N ASP A 227 1.10 -10.82 21.13
CA ASP A 227 -0.14 -10.22 21.64
C ASP A 227 -0.50 -10.83 23.01
N VAL A 228 0.17 -10.32 24.03
CA VAL A 228 0.04 -10.85 25.40
C VAL A 228 -1.39 -10.67 25.93
N GLY A 229 -2.04 -9.55 25.56
CA GLY A 229 -3.33 -9.17 26.12
C GLY A 229 -4.44 -10.11 25.74
N TYR A 230 -4.57 -10.44 24.45
CA TYR A 230 -5.70 -11.23 23.97
C TYR A 230 -5.51 -12.74 24.20
N TYR A 231 -4.34 -13.29 23.85
CA TYR A 231 -4.13 -14.74 23.88
C TYR A 231 -3.92 -15.28 25.30
N TRP A 232 -3.09 -14.63 26.11
CA TRP A 232 -2.80 -15.14 27.47
C TRP A 232 -3.96 -14.94 28.43
N LEU A 233 -4.72 -13.84 28.29
CA LEU A 233 -5.95 -13.65 29.06
C LEU A 233 -6.96 -14.75 28.73
N ARG A 234 -7.13 -15.11 27.46
CA ARG A 234 -7.96 -16.24 27.04
C ARG A 234 -7.46 -17.57 27.63
N LEU A 235 -6.16 -17.84 27.54
CA LEU A 235 -5.57 -19.05 28.12
C LEU A 235 -5.83 -19.13 29.63
N GLY A 236 -5.67 -18.00 30.34
CA GLY A 236 -5.97 -17.90 31.77
C GLY A 236 -7.44 -18.15 32.09
N ILE A 237 -8.37 -17.61 31.31
CA ILE A 237 -9.81 -17.87 31.46
C ILE A 237 -10.11 -19.36 31.25
N TYR A 238 -9.50 -20.01 30.26
CA TYR A 238 -9.69 -21.45 30.05
C TYR A 238 -9.17 -22.30 31.21
N ILE A 239 -7.99 -21.99 31.74
CA ILE A 239 -7.43 -22.70 32.89
C ILE A 239 -8.33 -22.52 34.11
N SER A 240 -8.76 -21.29 34.38
CA SER A 240 -9.67 -20.97 35.49
C SER A 240 -10.98 -21.73 35.38
N MET A 241 -11.61 -21.71 34.20
CA MET A 241 -12.88 -22.39 33.98
C MET A 241 -12.75 -23.92 34.05
N SER A 242 -11.64 -24.47 33.56
CA SER A 242 -11.33 -25.90 33.66
C SER A 242 -11.13 -26.32 35.11
N LEU A 243 -10.46 -25.51 35.94
CA LEU A 243 -10.30 -25.76 37.37
C LEU A 243 -11.64 -25.67 38.12
N CYS A 244 -12.48 -24.68 37.81
CA CYS A 244 -13.82 -24.56 38.38
C CYS A 244 -14.67 -25.78 38.06
N LEU A 245 -14.69 -26.20 36.79
CA LEU A 245 -15.41 -27.41 36.36
C LEU A 245 -14.85 -28.67 37.02
N GLY A 246 -13.53 -28.83 37.04
CA GLY A 246 -12.87 -29.96 37.69
C GLY A 246 -13.17 -30.05 39.19
N SER A 247 -13.33 -28.90 39.85
CA SER A 247 -13.63 -28.81 41.29
C SER A 247 -15.11 -29.12 41.58
N ILE A 248 -16.04 -28.54 40.81
CA ILE A 248 -17.49 -28.80 40.96
C ILE A 248 -17.83 -30.25 40.67
N TYR A 249 -17.18 -30.82 39.66
CA TYR A 249 -17.44 -32.17 39.17
C TYR A 249 -16.43 -33.20 39.72
N TYR A 250 -15.78 -32.90 40.84
CA TYR A 250 -14.76 -33.77 41.45
C TYR A 250 -15.39 -35.02 42.05
N ASN A 251 -14.90 -36.19 41.64
CA ASN A 251 -15.16 -37.50 42.25
C ASN A 251 -16.64 -37.92 42.36
N PHE A 252 -17.38 -37.96 41.25
CA PHE A 252 -18.67 -38.64 41.25
C PHE A 252 -18.49 -40.16 41.31
N GLY A 253 -19.21 -40.80 42.24
CA GLY A 253 -19.35 -42.25 42.28
C GLY A 253 -20.06 -42.83 41.03
N TYR A 254 -20.36 -44.12 41.05
CA TYR A 254 -20.93 -44.86 39.91
C TYR A 254 -22.45 -45.08 40.00
N GLY A 255 -23.16 -44.32 40.83
CA GLY A 255 -24.62 -44.46 41.02
C GLY A 255 -25.47 -43.84 39.90
N TYR A 256 -26.78 -44.05 39.91
CA TYR A 256 -27.71 -43.52 38.90
C TYR A 256 -27.72 -41.97 38.85
N ASP A 257 -27.58 -41.30 40.00
CA ASP A 257 -27.49 -39.83 40.04
C ASP A 257 -26.23 -39.29 39.35
N SER A 258 -25.14 -40.08 39.31
CA SER A 258 -23.90 -39.68 38.64
C SER A 258 -24.05 -39.56 37.12
N ILE A 259 -24.98 -40.30 36.51
CA ILE A 259 -25.24 -40.26 35.07
C ILE A 259 -25.79 -38.88 34.68
N ARG A 260 -26.71 -38.34 35.49
CA ARG A 260 -27.26 -36.99 35.28
C ARG A 260 -26.17 -35.93 35.40
N SER A 261 -25.35 -35.98 36.45
CA SER A 261 -24.25 -35.02 36.66
C SER A 261 -23.21 -35.06 35.54
N ARG A 262 -22.88 -36.25 35.02
CA ARG A 262 -21.97 -36.41 33.86
C ARG A 262 -22.56 -35.82 32.58
N SER A 263 -23.85 -36.01 32.34
CA SER A 263 -24.55 -35.40 31.21
C SER A 263 -24.54 -33.86 31.29
N SER A 264 -24.81 -33.30 32.48
CA SER A 264 -24.73 -31.86 32.72
C SER A 264 -23.31 -31.31 32.51
N MET A 265 -22.27 -32.02 32.95
CA MET A 265 -20.87 -31.65 32.72
C MET A 265 -20.56 -31.57 31.21
N LEU A 266 -20.95 -32.60 30.44
CA LEU A 266 -20.73 -32.63 29.00
C LEU A 266 -21.48 -31.51 28.27
N MET A 267 -22.75 -31.27 28.62
CA MET A 267 -23.52 -30.16 28.04
C MET A 267 -22.89 -28.81 28.36
N PHE A 268 -22.45 -28.60 29.59
CA PHE A 268 -21.83 -27.34 30.00
C PHE A 268 -20.48 -27.12 29.31
N THR A 269 -19.62 -28.14 29.25
CA THR A 269 -18.33 -28.04 28.53
C THR A 269 -18.54 -27.75 27.05
N GLY A 270 -19.50 -28.42 26.39
CA GLY A 270 -19.84 -28.16 24.99
C GLY A 270 -20.36 -26.73 24.76
N GLY A 271 -21.28 -26.26 25.60
CA GLY A 271 -21.82 -24.89 25.52
C GLY A 271 -20.78 -23.81 25.81
N LEU A 272 -19.84 -24.09 26.72
CA LEU A 272 -18.75 -23.17 27.01
C LEU A 272 -17.75 -23.07 25.85
N LEU A 273 -17.38 -24.21 25.25
CA LEU A 273 -16.48 -24.23 24.10
C LEU A 273 -17.07 -23.48 22.89
N THR A 274 -18.38 -23.62 22.64
CA THR A 274 -19.04 -22.89 21.54
C THR A 274 -19.08 -21.39 21.78
N LEU A 275 -19.42 -20.95 23.00
CA LEU A 275 -19.42 -19.53 23.34
C LEU A 275 -18.01 -18.92 23.25
N MET A 276 -17.00 -19.66 23.71
CA MET A 276 -15.61 -19.20 23.65
C MET A 276 -15.04 -19.17 22.23
N ALA A 277 -15.51 -20.05 21.34
CA ALA A 277 -15.14 -20.02 19.92
C ALA A 277 -15.58 -18.69 19.24
N ILE A 278 -16.75 -18.15 19.62
CA ILE A 278 -17.24 -16.85 19.11
C ILE A 278 -16.27 -15.71 19.51
N GLY A 279 -15.66 -15.80 20.69
CA GLY A 279 -14.67 -14.84 21.15
C GLY A 279 -13.44 -14.73 20.24
N GLY A 280 -13.15 -15.74 19.41
CA GLY A 280 -12.06 -15.74 18.41
C GLY A 280 -12.30 -14.84 17.21
N PHE A 281 -13.55 -14.46 16.95
CA PHE A 281 -13.95 -13.74 15.75
C PHE A 281 -13.32 -12.35 15.58
N PRO A 282 -13.19 -11.49 16.62
CA PRO A 282 -12.57 -10.16 16.48
C PRO A 282 -11.12 -10.21 15.98
N SER A 283 -10.33 -11.19 16.43
CA SER A 283 -8.94 -11.37 15.97
C SER A 283 -8.88 -11.74 14.49
N PHE A 284 -9.81 -12.58 14.01
CA PHE A 284 -9.95 -12.89 12.60
C PHE A 284 -10.35 -11.65 11.77
N VAL A 285 -11.26 -10.81 12.29
CA VAL A 285 -11.66 -9.56 11.63
C VAL A 285 -10.50 -8.57 11.55
N GLU A 286 -9.62 -8.52 12.55
CA GLU A 286 -8.40 -7.69 12.48
C GLU A 286 -7.42 -8.18 11.42
N GLU A 287 -7.21 -9.48 11.28
CA GLU A 287 -6.39 -10.04 10.19
C GLU A 287 -6.99 -9.78 8.81
N MET A 288 -8.33 -9.85 8.67
CA MET A 288 -9.01 -9.51 7.40
C MET A 288 -8.73 -8.08 6.94
N LYS A 289 -8.54 -7.12 7.86
CA LYS A 289 -8.21 -5.72 7.51
C LYS A 289 -6.79 -5.55 6.95
N VAL A 290 -5.89 -6.49 7.23
CA VAL A 290 -4.51 -6.50 6.70
C VAL A 290 -4.44 -7.20 5.33
N SER A 291 -5.42 -8.06 5.01
CA SER A 291 -5.50 -8.83 3.78
C SER A 291 -6.21 -8.21 2.55
N PRO A 292 -6.78 -6.98 2.54
CA PRO A 292 -7.60 -6.54 1.41
C PRO A 292 -6.79 -6.19 0.15
N PHE A 293 -5.45 -6.22 0.19
CA PHE A 293 -4.58 -5.85 -0.94
C PHE A 293 -4.09 -7.02 -1.82
N TYR A 294 -4.62 -8.23 -1.66
CA TYR A 294 -4.23 -9.40 -2.46
C TYR A 294 -5.37 -10.04 -3.27
N PHE A 295 -6.34 -9.24 -3.72
CA PHE A 295 -7.28 -9.63 -4.79
C PHE A 295 -7.24 -8.64 -5.93
#